data_AF-A0A7S2NJD9-F1
#
_entry.id   AF-A0A7S2NJD9-F1
#
_cell.length_a   1.000
_cell.length_b   1.000
_cell.length_c   1.000
_cell.angle_alpha   90.00
_cell.angle_beta   90.00
_cell.angle_gamma   90.00
#
_symmetry.space_group_name_H-M   'P 1'
#
loop_
_entity.id
_entity.type
_entity.pdbx_description
1 polymer ?
#
loop_
_entity_poly.entity_id
_entity_poly.type
_entity_poly.pdbx_seq_one_letter_code
_entity_poly.pdbx_strand_id
1 'polypeptide(L)'
;EAMRMGTLPIVAPTGGLKDTVEDGVNGLWTEAEMTVEAELDDESSEAIAKALKRAAELHTGAPEKEDRMKRAAMAAAAEFTWSNAALQYEALFEELGVKDVIAACPDKSVTLETDKQVC
;
A
#
# COMPACT_ATOMS: atom_id res chain seq x y z
N GLU A 1 1.25 -2.75 4.26
CA GLU A 1 0.97 -3.49 5.50
C GLU A 1 -0.50 -3.72 5.82
N ALA A 2 -1.30 -2.72 6.22
CA ALA A 2 -2.68 -2.94 6.69
C ALA A 2 -3.54 -3.79 5.73
N MET A 3 -3.55 -3.44 4.44
CA MET A 3 -4.29 -4.15 3.39
C MET A 3 -3.89 -5.64 3.28
N ARG A 4 -2.60 -5.97 3.41
CA ARG A 4 -2.09 -7.35 3.34
C ARG A 4 -2.55 -8.19 4.53
N MET A 5 -2.74 -7.56 5.69
CA MET A 5 -3.16 -8.23 6.94
C MET A 5 -4.69 -8.33 7.08
N GLY A 6 -5.46 -7.93 6.06
CA GLY A 6 -6.92 -7.97 6.10
C GLY A 6 -7.55 -6.84 6.93
N THR A 7 -6.78 -5.82 7.28
CA THR A 7 -7.27 -4.61 7.95
C THR A 7 -7.57 -3.55 6.91
N LEU A 8 -8.77 -2.97 6.98
CA LEU A 8 -9.16 -1.88 6.09
C LEU A 8 -8.42 -0.59 6.51
N PRO A 9 -7.60 0.02 5.64
CA PRO A 9 -6.86 1.23 5.99
C PRO A 9 -7.77 2.46 5.95
N ILE A 10 -7.53 3.40 6.88
CA ILE A 10 -7.98 4.79 6.77
C ILE A 10 -6.74 5.59 6.39
N VAL A 11 -6.80 6.36 5.29
CA VAL A 11 -5.67 7.12 4.78
C VAL A 11 -6.02 8.58 4.53
N ALA A 12 -5.03 9.46 4.66
CA ALA A 12 -5.10 10.74 4.00
C ALA A 12 -4.84 10.53 2.49
N PRO A 13 -5.65 11.11 1.58
CA PRO A 13 -5.50 10.91 0.15
C PRO A 13 -4.34 11.75 -0.42
N THR A 14 -3.12 11.53 0.07
CA THR A 14 -1.90 12.26 -0.31
C THR A 14 -0.87 11.33 -0.92
N GLY A 15 -0.21 11.80 -2.00
CA GLY A 15 0.83 11.06 -2.71
C GLY A 15 0.43 9.62 -3.04
N GLY A 16 1.33 8.67 -2.80
CA GLY A 16 1.11 7.25 -3.11
C GLY A 16 -0.06 6.61 -2.36
N LEU A 17 -0.54 7.19 -1.25
CA LEU A 17 -1.74 6.67 -0.57
C LEU A 17 -3.00 6.85 -1.41
N LYS A 18 -3.09 7.98 -2.13
CA LYS A 18 -4.19 8.26 -3.05
C LYS A 18 -4.21 7.29 -4.24
N ASP A 19 -3.03 6.89 -4.70
CA ASP A 19 -2.88 5.96 -5.83
C ASP A 19 -3.09 4.49 -5.40
N THR A 20 -2.90 4.19 -4.12
CA THR A 20 -2.98 2.82 -3.58
C THR A 20 -4.37 2.47 -3.04
N VAL A 21 -5.06 3.45 -2.45
CA VAL A 21 -6.33 3.25 -1.76
C VAL A 21 -7.45 4.02 -2.46
N GLU A 22 -8.52 3.34 -2.80
CA GLU A 22 -9.76 3.90 -3.33
C GLU A 22 -10.85 3.91 -2.24
N ASP A 23 -11.38 5.10 -1.95
CA ASP A 23 -12.37 5.33 -0.88
C ASP A 23 -13.62 4.48 -1.10
N GLY A 24 -13.98 3.68 -0.09
CA GLY A 24 -15.16 2.83 -0.13
C GLY A 24 -15.00 1.54 -0.94
N VAL A 25 -13.84 1.30 -1.55
CA VAL A 25 -13.52 0.08 -2.31
C VAL A 25 -12.53 -0.79 -1.57
N ASN A 26 -11.33 -0.28 -1.29
CA ASN A 26 -10.26 -1.04 -0.62
C ASN A 26 -9.69 -0.31 0.61
N GLY A 27 -10.31 0.81 1.01
CA GLY A 27 -10.01 1.57 2.22
C GLY A 27 -11.00 2.71 2.43
N LEU A 28 -10.66 3.63 3.33
CA LEU A 28 -11.40 4.86 3.58
C LEU A 28 -10.46 6.06 3.54
N TRP A 29 -10.93 7.18 3.03
CA TRP A 29 -10.19 8.44 3.02
C TRP A 29 -10.62 9.37 4.15
N THR A 30 -9.69 10.18 4.63
CA THR A 30 -10.01 11.43 5.33
C THR A 30 -10.55 12.46 4.33
N GLU A 31 -11.41 13.35 4.79
CA GLU A 31 -12.09 14.35 3.94
C GLU A 31 -11.23 15.60 3.65
N ALA A 32 -10.10 15.75 4.35
CA ALA A 32 -9.17 16.86 4.22
C ALA A 32 -7.73 16.36 4.04
N GLU A 33 -6.87 17.24 3.52
CA GLU A 33 -5.42 17.07 3.61
C GLU A 33 -4.99 17.17 5.07
N MET A 34 -4.06 16.31 5.49
CA MET A 34 -3.51 16.37 6.84
C MET A 34 -2.30 17.29 6.85
N THR A 35 -2.13 18.04 7.95
CA THR A 35 -0.86 18.76 8.15
C THR A 35 0.31 17.79 8.14
N VAL A 36 1.41 18.20 7.50
CA VAL A 36 2.67 17.45 7.47
C VAL A 36 3.52 17.75 8.71
N GLU A 37 3.15 18.80 9.44
CA GLU A 37 3.83 19.23 10.65
C GLU A 37 3.42 18.32 11.81
N ALA A 38 4.34 18.05 12.73
CA ALA A 38 4.05 17.26 13.94
C ALA A 38 3.28 18.10 14.98
N GLU A 39 2.30 18.87 14.51
CA GLU A 39 1.45 19.75 15.30
C GLU A 39 0.03 19.20 15.32
N LEU A 40 -0.69 19.47 16.40
CA LEU A 40 -2.09 19.15 16.49
C LEU A 40 -2.89 20.32 15.91
N ASP A 41 -3.47 20.12 14.73
CA ASP A 41 -4.44 21.03 14.16
C ASP A 41 -5.86 20.48 14.28
N ASP A 42 -6.82 21.39 14.45
CA ASP A 42 -8.22 21.05 14.65
C ASP A 42 -8.84 20.42 13.39
N GLU A 43 -8.42 20.85 12.19
CA GLU A 43 -8.96 20.37 10.92
C GLU A 43 -8.59 18.91 10.67
N SER A 44 -7.32 18.53 10.86
CA SER A 44 -6.87 17.14 10.73
C SER A 44 -7.49 16.26 11.80
N SER A 45 -7.60 16.76 13.03
CA SER A 45 -8.27 16.05 14.12
C SER A 45 -9.74 15.76 13.80
N GLU A 46 -10.46 16.75 13.27
CA GLU A 46 -11.86 16.60 12.86
C GLU A 46 -11.99 15.62 11.69
N ALA A 47 -11.11 15.71 10.69
CA ALA A 47 -11.13 14.84 9.52
C ALA A 47 -10.85 13.36 9.88
N ILE A 48 -9.90 13.09 10.79
CA ILE A 48 -9.66 11.74 11.31
C ILE A 48 -10.88 11.25 12.11
N ALA A 49 -11.46 12.10 12.97
CA ALA A 49 -12.65 11.74 13.74
C ALA A 49 -13.84 11.36 12.85
N LYS A 50 -14.06 12.11 11.76
CA LYS A 50 -15.09 11.80 10.75
C LYS A 50 -14.81 10.47 10.05
N ALA A 51 -13.57 10.21 9.65
CA ALA A 51 -13.20 8.94 9.01
C ALA A 51 -13.38 7.74 9.96
N LEU A 52 -13.02 7.88 11.24
CA LEU A 52 -13.25 6.85 12.27
C LEU A 52 -14.74 6.61 12.49
N LYS A 53 -15.57 7.66 12.50
CA LYS A 53 -17.02 7.52 12.58
C LYS A 53 -17.57 6.75 11.38
N ARG A 54 -17.15 7.08 10.16
CA ARG A 54 -17.51 6.32 8.94
C ARG A 54 -17.10 4.85 9.04
N ALA A 55 -15.92 4.56 9.58
CA ALA A 55 -15.45 3.19 9.78
C ALA A 55 -16.31 2.43 10.80
N ALA A 56 -16.68 3.07 11.92
CA ALA A 56 -17.55 2.48 12.93
C ALA A 56 -18.96 2.20 12.39
N GLU A 57 -19.53 3.14 11.62
CA GLU A 57 -20.82 2.98 10.94
C GLU A 57 -20.77 1.85 9.90
N LEU A 58 -19.69 1.74 9.12
CA LEU A 58 -19.49 0.64 8.18
C LEU A 58 -19.43 -0.72 8.90
N HIS A 59 -18.65 -0.80 9.98
CA HIS A 59 -18.46 -2.03 10.75
C HIS A 59 -19.76 -2.53 11.39
N THR A 60 -20.56 -1.60 11.94
CA THR A 60 -21.80 -1.94 12.64
C THR A 60 -23.01 -2.06 11.72
N GLY A 61 -23.07 -1.26 10.65
CA GLY A 61 -24.24 -1.14 9.78
C GLY A 61 -24.16 -1.93 8.48
N ALA A 62 -22.95 -2.31 8.03
CA ALA A 62 -22.76 -2.99 6.74
C ALA A 62 -21.58 -3.98 6.75
N PRO A 63 -21.59 -5.01 7.60
CA PRO A 63 -20.49 -5.97 7.73
C PRO A 63 -20.16 -6.72 6.43
N GLU A 64 -21.15 -7.01 5.58
CA GLU A 64 -20.90 -7.62 4.27
C GLU A 64 -20.14 -6.68 3.32
N LYS A 65 -20.40 -5.37 3.41
CA LYS A 65 -19.64 -4.38 2.64
C LYS A 65 -18.22 -4.31 3.15
N GLU A 66 -18.03 -4.30 4.47
CA GLU A 66 -16.71 -4.33 5.10
C GLU A 66 -15.90 -5.56 4.65
N ASP A 67 -16.50 -6.76 4.65
CA ASP A 67 -15.82 -7.99 4.20
C ASP A 67 -15.38 -7.89 2.72
N ARG A 68 -16.25 -7.38 1.84
CA ARG A 68 -15.90 -7.14 0.43
C ARG A 68 -14.72 -6.17 0.31
N MET A 69 -14.73 -5.09 1.08
CA MET A 69 -13.66 -4.10 1.05
C MET A 69 -12.33 -4.67 1.56
N LYS A 70 -12.35 -5.49 2.62
CA LYS A 70 -11.15 -6.18 3.13
C LYS A 70 -10.56 -7.13 2.08
N ARG A 71 -11.40 -7.91 1.39
CA ARG A 71 -10.94 -8.78 0.30
C ARG A 71 -10.34 -7.99 -0.86
N ALA A 72 -10.97 -6.88 -1.24
CA ALA A 72 -10.43 -5.99 -2.27
C ALA A 72 -9.06 -5.40 -1.86
N ALA A 73 -8.92 -4.99 -0.59
CA ALA A 73 -7.65 -4.53 -0.03
C ALA A 73 -6.56 -5.61 -0.10
N MET A 74 -6.87 -6.83 0.34
CA MET A 74 -5.94 -7.95 0.29
C MET A 74 -5.54 -8.31 -1.14
N ALA A 75 -6.48 -8.27 -2.08
CA ALA A 75 -6.21 -8.53 -3.50
C ALA A 75 -5.28 -7.48 -4.11
N ALA A 76 -5.56 -6.19 -3.92
CA ALA A 76 -4.68 -5.12 -4.38
C ALA A 76 -3.28 -5.20 -3.75
N ALA A 77 -3.20 -5.56 -2.46
CA ALA A 77 -1.92 -5.71 -1.76
C ALA A 77 -1.04 -6.86 -2.27
N ALA A 78 -1.59 -7.80 -3.04
CA ALA A 78 -0.84 -8.89 -3.66
C ALA A 78 0.04 -8.39 -4.82
N GLU A 79 -0.27 -7.22 -5.40
CA GLU A 79 0.53 -6.61 -6.48
C GLU A 79 1.74 -5.83 -5.94
N PHE A 80 1.64 -5.34 -4.70
CA PHE A 80 2.71 -4.63 -4.01
C PHE A 80 3.70 -5.61 -3.35
N THR A 81 4.54 -6.22 -4.17
CA THR A 81 5.63 -7.11 -3.71
C THR A 81 6.99 -6.59 -4.14
N TRP A 82 8.01 -6.90 -3.32
CA TRP A 82 9.40 -6.58 -3.65
C TRP A 82 9.87 -7.29 -4.92
N SER A 83 9.45 -8.54 -5.12
CA SER A 83 9.80 -9.31 -6.32
C SER A 83 9.23 -8.69 -7.59
N ASN A 84 7.96 -8.24 -7.57
CA ASN A 84 7.35 -7.54 -8.71
C ASN A 84 8.10 -6.22 -9.00
N ALA A 85 8.44 -5.45 -7.97
CA ALA A 85 9.21 -4.21 -8.13
C ALA A 85 10.61 -4.48 -8.71
N ALA A 86 11.32 -5.51 -8.21
CA ALA A 86 12.64 -5.89 -8.69
C ALA A 86 12.62 -6.26 -10.19
N LEU A 87 11.66 -7.09 -10.61
CA LEU A 87 11.49 -7.46 -12.03
C LEU A 87 11.24 -6.24 -12.93
N GLN A 88 10.46 -5.27 -12.46
CA GLN A 88 10.21 -4.04 -13.22
C GLN A 88 11.48 -3.18 -13.35
N TYR A 89 12.30 -3.11 -12.30
CA TYR A 89 13.59 -2.41 -12.35
C TYR A 89 14.60 -3.12 -13.25
N GLU A 90 14.67 -4.45 -13.20
CA GLU A 90 15.54 -5.24 -14.08
C GLU A 90 15.22 -4.98 -15.55
N ALA A 91 13.94 -5.10 -15.93
CA ALA A 91 13.49 -4.81 -17.30
C ALA A 91 13.86 -3.38 -17.74
N LEU A 92 13.65 -2.38 -16.87
CA LEU A 92 14.01 -0.99 -17.15
C LEU A 92 15.53 -0.80 -17.32
N PHE A 93 16.36 -1.43 -16.50
CA PHE A 93 17.82 -1.31 -16.62
C PHE A 93 18.36 -1.99 -17.87
N GLU A 94 17.77 -3.11 -18.28
CA GLU A 94 18.07 -3.75 -19.56
C GLU A 94 17.73 -2.83 -20.74
N GLU A 95 16.55 -2.20 -20.74
CA GLU A 95 16.16 -1.21 -21.75
C GLU A 95 17.12 -0.02 -21.83
N LEU A 96 17.63 0.42 -20.69
CA LEU A 96 18.61 1.51 -20.59
C LEU A 96 20.04 1.09 -20.97
N GLY A 97 20.30 -0.20 -21.22
CA GLY A 97 21.62 -0.72 -21.59
C GLY A 97 22.65 -0.67 -20.46
N VAL A 98 22.20 -0.78 -19.21
CA VAL A 98 23.08 -0.75 -18.04
C VAL A 98 23.97 -2.01 -18.04
N LYS A 99 25.25 -1.85 -17.66
CA LYS A 99 26.15 -3.00 -17.52
C LYS A 99 25.75 -3.85 -16.32
N ASP A 100 25.48 -5.14 -16.56
CA ASP A 100 25.35 -6.12 -15.48
C ASP A 100 26.69 -6.29 -14.74
N VAL A 101 26.77 -5.65 -13.58
CA VAL A 101 27.92 -5.75 -12.67
C VAL A 101 27.77 -6.94 -11.71
N ILE A 102 26.58 -7.53 -11.58
CA ILE A 102 26.33 -8.69 -10.72
C ILE A 102 26.96 -9.95 -11.33
N ALA A 103 26.94 -10.09 -12.66
CA ALA A 103 27.70 -11.14 -13.36
C ALA A 103 29.22 -11.04 -13.11
N ALA A 104 29.74 -9.86 -12.79
CA ALA A 104 31.14 -9.62 -12.45
C ALA A 104 31.44 -9.74 -10.94
N CYS A 105 30.40 -9.88 -10.09
CA CYS A 105 30.57 -10.03 -8.64
C CYS A 105 30.81 -11.51 -8.26
N PRO A 106 31.93 -11.83 -7.59
CA PRO A 106 32.29 -13.20 -7.23
C PRO A 106 31.41 -13.79 -6.12
N ASP A 107 30.82 -12.96 -5.25
CA ASP A 107 29.95 -13.39 -4.16
C ASP A 107 28.50 -12.99 -4.46
N LYS A 108 27.73 -13.93 -5.03
CA LYS A 108 26.27 -13.80 -5.19
C LYS A 108 25.59 -14.39 -3.97
N SER A 109 24.92 -13.57 -3.17
CA SER A 109 24.04 -14.05 -2.10
C SER A 109 22.65 -13.45 -2.29
N VAL A 110 21.64 -14.33 -2.26
CA VAL A 110 20.23 -13.93 -2.12
C VAL A 110 19.91 -13.83 -0.64
N THR A 111 19.19 -12.79 -0.24
CA THR A 111 18.82 -12.55 1.16
C THR A 111 17.70 -13.47 1.65
N LEU A 112 16.88 -14.02 0.74
CA LEU A 112 15.79 -14.95 1.06
C LEU A 112 15.77 -16.13 0.07
N GLU A 113 15.51 -17.34 0.57
CA GLU A 113 15.45 -18.57 -0.27
C GLU A 113 14.31 -18.54 -1.29
N THR A 114 13.17 -17.90 -0.97
CA THR A 114 11.99 -17.80 -1.86
C THR A 114 12.30 -17.03 -3.14
N ASP A 115 13.25 -16.10 -3.12
CA ASP A 115 13.61 -15.27 -4.27
C ASP A 115 14.39 -16.06 -5.33
N LYS A 116 14.87 -17.27 -5.01
CA LYS A 116 15.49 -18.17 -6.00
C LYS A 116 14.50 -18.74 -7.01
N GLN A 117 13.19 -18.72 -6.73
CA GLN A 117 12.16 -19.27 -7.62
C GLN A 117 11.76 -18.32 -8.75
N VAL A 118 12.29 -17.09 -8.75
CA VAL A 118 11.94 -16.05 -9.73
C VAL A 118 12.96 -15.97 -10.89
N CYS A 119 14.03 -16.78 -10.85
CA CYS A 119 15.02 -16.91 -11.93
C CYS A 119 14.65 -17.95 -12.98
#